data_AF-Q56Z39-F1
#
_entry.id   AF-Q56Z39-F1
#
_cell.length_a   1.000
_cell.length_b   1.000
_cell.length_c   1.000
_cell.angle_alpha   90.00
_cell.angle_beta   90.00
_cell.angle_gamma   90.00
#
_symmetry.space_group_name_H-M   'P 1'
#
loop_
_entity.id
_entity.type
_entity.pdbx_description
1 polymer ?
#
loop_
_entity_poly.entity_id
_entity_poly.type
_entity_poly.pdbx_seq_one_letter_code
_entity_poly.pdbx_strand_id
1 'polypeptide(L)'
;NSVEFDHSGSYLGIAASDIRVFQAASVKAEWNPIKTLPDLSGTGKATSVKFGLDSKYIAVGSMDRNLRIFGLPDDDNTEDSAQDS
;
A
#
# COMPACT_ATOMS: atom_id res chain seq x y z
N ASN A 1 2.09 -13.17 -5.59
CA ASN A 1 2.61 -12.74 -4.28
C ASN A 1 3.95 -12.06 -4.47
N SER A 2 4.22 -10.99 -3.74
CA SER A 2 5.45 -10.20 -3.83
C SER A 2 5.85 -9.69 -2.44
N VAL A 3 7.15 -9.46 -2.23
CA VAL A 3 7.70 -8.88 -1.00
C VAL A 3 8.81 -7.90 -1.39
N GLU A 4 8.90 -6.77 -0.70
CA GLU A 4 9.90 -5.75 -0.99
C GLU A 4 10.24 -4.90 0.23
N PHE A 5 11.53 -4.59 0.39
CA PHE A 5 11.96 -3.52 1.29
C PHE A 5 11.89 -2.17 0.58
N ASP A 6 11.57 -1.12 1.33
CA ASP A 6 11.79 0.23 0.83
C ASP A 6 13.29 0.53 0.64
N HIS A 7 13.59 1.65 -0.01
CA HIS A 7 14.97 2.03 -0.31
C HIS A 7 15.87 2.13 0.94
N SER A 8 15.30 2.53 2.09
CA SER A 8 16.04 2.65 3.35
C SER A 8 16.23 1.30 4.08
N GLY A 9 15.46 0.28 3.72
CA GLY A 9 15.38 -0.98 4.46
C GLY A 9 14.60 -0.90 5.77
N SER A 10 13.92 0.23 6.04
CA SER A 10 13.15 0.46 7.27
C SER A 10 11.75 -0.13 7.21
N TYR A 11 11.22 -0.39 6.02
CA TYR A 11 9.87 -0.93 5.82
C TYR A 11 9.88 -2.13 4.88
N LEU A 12 9.02 -3.11 5.17
CA LEU A 12 8.79 -4.30 4.37
C LEU A 12 7.34 -4.35 3.93
N GLY A 13 7.10 -4.27 2.62
CA GLY A 13 5.79 -4.43 2.00
C GLY A 13 5.57 -5.88 1.56
N ILE A 14 4.38 -6.41 1.80
CA ILE A 14 3.97 -7.76 1.40
C ILE A 14 2.66 -7.66 0.62
N ALA A 15 2.64 -8.22 -0.59
CA ALA A 15 1.43 -8.44 -1.39
C ALA A 15 1.13 -9.95 -1.46
N ALA A 16 0.04 -10.37 -0.80
CA ALA A 16 -0.44 -11.75 -0.76
C ALA A 16 -1.98 -11.79 -0.90
N SER A 17 -2.67 -12.38 0.08
CA SER A 17 -4.14 -12.29 0.20
C SER A 17 -4.60 -10.88 0.58
N ASP A 18 -3.77 -10.18 1.35
CA ASP A 18 -3.88 -8.79 1.73
C ASP A 18 -2.58 -8.06 1.38
N ILE A 19 -2.56 -6.73 1.57
CA ILE A 19 -1.36 -5.93 1.43
C ILE A 19 -1.01 -5.32 2.78
N ARG A 20 0.17 -5.67 3.29
CA ARG A 20 0.64 -5.27 4.61
C ARG A 20 2.00 -4.60 4.53
N VAL A 21 2.24 -3.68 5.45
CA VAL A 21 3.52 -3.02 5.66
C VAL A 21 3.96 -3.30 7.07
N PHE A 22 5.23 -3.67 7.22
CA PHE A 22 5.91 -3.91 8.49
C PHE A 22 7.04 -2.91 8.63
N GLN A 23 7.32 -2.49 9.86
CA GLN A 23 8.59 -1.83 10.18
C GLN A 23 9.65 -2.92 10.37
N ALA A 24 10.81 -2.72 9.75
CA ALA A 24 11.93 -3.64 9.90
C ALA A 24 12.44 -3.63 11.35
N ALA A 25 12.55 -4.82 11.93
CA ALA A 25 12.94 -4.99 13.33
C ALA A 25 13.99 -6.09 13.50
N SER A 26 14.69 -6.08 14.64
CA SER A 26 15.65 -7.13 14.99
C SER A 26 14.96 -8.49 15.21
N VAL A 27 15.73 -9.57 15.18
CA VAL A 27 15.25 -10.95 15.47
C VAL A 27 14.67 -11.13 16.87
N LYS A 28 14.94 -10.19 17.79
CA LYS A 28 14.39 -10.20 19.15
C LYS A 28 13.03 -9.50 19.26
N ALA A 29 12.59 -8.85 18.19
CA ALA A 29 11.36 -8.08 18.14
C ALA A 29 10.34 -8.79 17.24
N GLU A 30 9.06 -8.64 17.59
CA GLU A 30 7.97 -9.13 16.76
C GLU A 30 7.78 -8.22 15.54
N TRP A 31 7.60 -8.85 14.38
CA TRP A 31 7.26 -8.17 13.14
C TRP A 31 5.73 -8.08 13.04
N ASN A 32 5.15 -7.06 13.67
CA ASN A 32 3.73 -6.77 13.58
C ASN A 32 3.45 -5.80 12.41
N PRO A 33 2.34 -5.99 11.68
CA PRO A 33 1.99 -5.08 10.60
C PRO A 33 1.67 -3.70 11.18
N ILE A 34 2.35 -2.67 10.67
CA ILE A 34 2.11 -1.27 11.03
C ILE A 34 1.02 -0.64 10.15
N LYS A 35 0.76 -1.25 8.99
CA LYS A 35 -0.30 -0.86 8.07
C LYS A 35 -0.84 -2.09 7.36
N THR A 36 -2.15 -2.14 7.25
CA THR A 36 -2.84 -2.99 6.27
C THR A 36 -3.53 -2.04 5.30
N LEU A 37 -3.23 -2.17 4.01
CA LEU A 37 -3.89 -1.37 2.99
C LEU A 37 -5.35 -1.84 2.81
N PRO A 38 -6.23 -1.01 2.22
CA PRO A 38 -7.62 -1.35 2.00
C PRO A 38 -7.82 -2.74 1.42
N ASP A 39 -8.89 -3.41 1.86
CA ASP A 39 -9.24 -4.71 1.31
C ASP A 39 -9.48 -4.60 -0.19
N LEU A 40 -8.78 -5.45 -0.93
CA LEU A 40 -8.84 -5.55 -2.37
C LEU A 40 -9.60 -6.81 -2.80
N SER A 41 -10.41 -7.40 -1.92
CA SER A 41 -11.31 -8.49 -2.26
C SER A 41 -12.18 -8.13 -3.48
N GLY A 42 -12.35 -9.08 -4.39
CA GLY A 42 -13.02 -8.86 -5.67
C GLY A 42 -12.16 -8.25 -6.79
N THR A 43 -10.96 -7.75 -6.49
CA THR A 43 -10.02 -7.17 -7.49
C THR A 43 -8.94 -8.16 -7.95
N GLY A 44 -9.10 -9.44 -7.59
CA GLY A 44 -8.09 -10.46 -7.82
C GLY A 44 -6.89 -10.32 -6.89
N LYS A 45 -5.96 -11.28 -6.95
CA LYS A 45 -4.81 -11.32 -6.03
C LYS A 45 -3.82 -10.21 -6.33
N ALA A 46 -3.24 -9.61 -5.30
CA ALA A 46 -2.11 -8.71 -5.45
C ALA A 46 -0.88 -9.49 -5.92
N THR A 47 -0.29 -9.07 -7.04
CA THR A 47 0.86 -9.73 -7.66
C THR A 47 2.15 -8.97 -7.46
N SER A 48 2.09 -7.67 -7.16
CA SER A 48 3.25 -6.82 -6.94
C SER A 48 2.96 -5.75 -5.88
N VAL A 49 4.00 -5.38 -5.13
CA VAL A 49 4.05 -4.23 -4.23
C VAL A 49 5.36 -3.51 -4.52
N LYS A 50 5.33 -2.17 -4.60
CA LYS A 50 6.48 -1.28 -4.83
C LYS A 50 6.40 -0.03 -3.96
N PHE A 51 7.49 0.32 -3.28
CA PHE A 51 7.61 1.59 -2.58
C PHE A 51 7.95 2.72 -3.55
N GLY A 52 7.26 3.84 -3.38
CA GLY A 52 7.58 5.11 -4.03
C GLY A 52 8.77 5.81 -3.37
N LEU A 53 9.11 6.98 -3.91
CA LEU A 53 10.19 7.82 -3.38
C LEU A 53 9.97 8.12 -1.89
N ASP A 54 11.02 7.93 -1.09
CA ASP A 54 11.01 8.10 0.38
C ASP A 54 9.88 7.34 1.09
N SER A 55 9.38 6.24 0.52
CA SER A 55 8.24 5.48 1.05
C SER A 55 6.94 6.29 1.19
N LYS A 56 6.82 7.41 0.46
CA LYS A 56 5.64 8.30 0.53
C LYS A 56 4.39 7.65 -0.03
N TYR A 57 4.53 6.77 -1.02
CA TYR A 57 3.42 6.02 -1.57
C TYR A 57 3.79 4.55 -1.80
N ILE A 58 2.79 3.71 -1.99
CA ILE A 58 2.94 2.30 -2.35
C ILE A 58 2.11 2.04 -3.61
N ALA A 59 2.74 1.43 -4.61
CA ALA A 59 2.07 0.95 -5.81
C ALA A 59 1.79 -0.56 -5.69
N VAL A 60 0.56 -0.97 -5.99
CA VAL A 60 0.10 -2.36 -5.93
C VAL A 60 -0.49 -2.76 -7.28
N GLY A 61 0.08 -3.80 -7.89
CA GLY A 61 -0.47 -4.43 -9.08
C GLY A 61 -1.29 -5.67 -8.73
N SER A 62 -2.43 -5.85 -9.39
CA SER A 62 -3.37 -6.96 -9.13
C SER A 62 -3.85 -7.66 -10.41
N MET A 63 -4.44 -8.86 -10.24
CA MET A 63 -4.90 -9.70 -11.35
C MET A 63 -6.12 -9.15 -12.11
N ASP A 64 -6.85 -8.17 -11.56
CA ASP A 64 -7.88 -7.42 -12.29
C ASP A 64 -7.31 -6.45 -13.34
N ARG A 65 -5.98 -6.45 -13.53
CA ARG A 65 -5.25 -5.57 -14.46
C ARG A 65 -5.27 -4.10 -14.04
N ASN A 66 -5.48 -3.81 -12.76
CA ASN A 66 -5.34 -2.47 -12.20
C ASN A 66 -4.00 -2.30 -11.46
N LEU A 67 -3.52 -1.06 -11.48
CA LEU A 67 -2.44 -0.57 -10.62
C LEU A 67 -3.07 0.45 -9.65
N ARG A 68 -2.87 0.26 -8.35
CA ARG A 68 -3.39 1.15 -7.31
C ARG A 68 -2.23 1.83 -6.58
N ILE A 69 -2.37 3.11 -6.31
CA ILE A 69 -1.39 3.90 -5.56
C ILE A 69 -2.02 4.30 -4.23
N PHE A 70 -1.32 4.04 -3.12
CA PHE A 70 -1.75 4.37 -1.77
C PHE A 70 -0.75 5.33 -1.12
N GLY A 71 -1.23 6.28 -0.31
CA GLY A 71 -0.37 7.21 0.45
C GLY A 71 0.04 8.49 -0.30
N LEU A 72 -0.48 8.73 -1.50
CA LEU A 72 -0.43 10.07 -2.07
C LEU A 72 -1.17 11.03 -1.13
N PRO A 73 -0.70 12.28 -0.95
CA PRO A 73 -1.50 13.30 -0.30
C PRO A 73 -2.83 13.36 -1.03
N ASP A 74 -3.93 13.31 -0.29
CA ASP A 74 -5.26 13.46 -0.87
C ASP A 74 -5.25 14.77 -1.67
N ASP A 75 -5.68 14.73 -2.93
CA ASP A 75 -6.25 15.91 -3.58
C ASP A 75 -7.57 16.18 -2.86
N ASP A 76 -7.48 16.61 -1.61
CA ASP A 76 -8.60 16.91 -0.71
C ASP A 76 -9.21 18.26 -1.13
N ASN A 77 -9.67 18.32 -2.38
CA ASN A 77 -10.33 19.47 -2.97
C ASN A 77 -11.46 19.07 -3.93
N THR A 78 -12.07 17.91 -3.70
CA THR A 78 -13.39 17.58 -4.25
C THR A 78 -14.40 17.42 -3.13
N GLU A 79 -14.53 18.45 -2.29
CA GLU A 79 -15.77 18.69 -1.55
C GLU A 79 -16.52 19.87 -2.20
N ASP A 80 -17.75 19.56 -2.62
CA ASP A 80 -18.93 20.42 -2.56
C ASP A 80 -19.07 21.58 -3.57
N SER A 81 -19.51 21.26 -4.80
CA SER A 81 -20.24 22.22 -5.64
C SER A 81 -21.41 21.56 -6.39
N ALA A 82 -22.20 20.77 -5.67
CA ALA A 82 -23.53 20.33 -6.13
C ALA A 82 -24.59 20.65 -5.06
N GLN A 83 -24.58 21.88 -4.57
CA GLN A 83 -25.72 22.55 -3.97
C GLN A 83 -25.87 23.89 -4.70
N ASP A 84 -27.08 24.11 -5.21
CA ASP A 84 -27.63 25.33 -5.82
C ASP A 84 -27.59 25.45 -7.36
N SER A 85 -28.63 24.90 -8.00
CA SER A 85 -29.49 25.56 -9.00
C SER A 85 -30.70 24.68 -9.34
#